data_AF-A0A3D1JDL9-F1
#
_entry.id   AF-A0A3D1JDL9-F1
#
_cell.length_a   1.000
_cell.length_b   1.000
_cell.length_c   1.000
_cell.angle_alpha   90.00
_cell.angle_beta   90.00
_cell.angle_gamma   90.00
#
_symmetry.space_group_name_H-M   'P 1'
#
loop_
_entity.id
_entity.type
_entity.pdbx_description
1 polymer ?
#
loop_
_entity_poly.entity_id
_entity_poly.type
_entity_poly.pdbx_seq_one_letter_code
_entity_poly.pdbx_strand_id
1 'polypeptide(L)'
;SGTGSEVTPFAVITDSETHVKYPLADYALTPDVAIVDPQFVMSVPASVTADTGMDVLTHAIESYVSVMASDYTRGLSLQAIKLVFDYLEK
;
A
#
# COMPACT_ATOMS: atom_id res chain seq x y z
N SER A 1 -4.64 5.87 -4.19
CA SER A 1 -3.33 5.29 -3.86
C SER A 1 -3.57 4.18 -2.86
N GLY A 2 -3.08 2.96 -3.09
CA GLY A 2 -3.53 1.77 -2.36
C GLY A 2 -2.39 0.85 -1.92
N THR A 3 -2.01 -0.05 -2.84
CA THR A 3 -1.15 -1.20 -2.56
C THR A 3 0.26 -0.84 -2.08
N GLY A 4 0.82 0.28 -2.54
CA GLY A 4 2.22 0.64 -2.27
C GLY A 4 3.24 -0.34 -2.86
N SER A 5 2.82 -1.19 -3.80
CA SER A 5 3.65 -2.23 -4.43
C SER A 5 4.88 -1.66 -5.13
N GLU A 6 4.83 -0.41 -5.58
CA GLU A 6 5.92 0.30 -6.24
C GLU A 6 7.16 0.53 -5.33
N VAL A 7 7.02 0.41 -4.01
CA VAL A 7 8.11 0.60 -3.03
C VAL A 7 8.27 -0.59 -2.07
N THR A 8 7.63 -1.73 -2.34
CA THR A 8 7.69 -2.89 -1.44
C THR A 8 8.32 -4.12 -2.11
N PRO A 9 8.93 -5.02 -1.32
CA PRO A 9 9.52 -6.26 -1.81
C PRO A 9 8.50 -7.39 -2.02
N PHE A 10 7.20 -7.07 -2.06
CA PHE A 10 6.12 -8.07 -2.04
C PHE A 10 5.49 -8.27 -3.41
N ALA A 11 5.30 -9.54 -3.78
CA ALA A 11 4.47 -9.94 -4.92
C ALA A 11 3.52 -11.05 -4.50
N VAL A 12 2.24 -10.95 -4.88
CA VAL A 12 1.25 -11.99 -4.60
C VAL A 12 0.80 -12.61 -5.92
N ILE A 13 1.10 -13.89 -6.12
CA ILE A 13 0.72 -14.64 -7.32
C ILE A 13 -0.36 -15.63 -6.93
N THR A 14 -1.48 -15.62 -7.65
CA THR A 14 -2.55 -16.61 -7.44
C THR A 14 -2.38 -17.74 -8.43
N ASP A 15 -2.29 -18.97 -7.95
CA ASP A 15 -2.34 -20.17 -8.78
C ASP A 15 -3.77 -20.34 -9.33
N SER A 16 -3.92 -20.38 -10.66
CA SER A 16 -5.22 -20.46 -11.32
C SER A 16 -5.90 -21.82 -11.16
N GLU A 17 -5.16 -22.90 -10.88
CA GLU A 17 -5.71 -24.24 -10.70
C GLU A 17 -6.12 -24.48 -9.26
N THR A 18 -5.25 -24.13 -8.31
CA THR A 18 -5.50 -24.38 -6.88
C THR A 18 -6.18 -23.22 -6.16
N HIS A 19 -6.22 -22.03 -6.79
CA HIS A 19 -6.70 -20.77 -6.23
C HIS A 19 -5.94 -20.31 -4.97
N VAL A 20 -4.76 -20.89 -4.70
CA VAL A 20 -3.89 -20.46 -3.60
C VAL A 20 -3.17 -19.17 -3.98
N LYS A 21 -3.14 -18.22 -3.03
CA LYS A 21 -2.34 -17.00 -3.14
C LYS A 21 -0.96 -17.23 -2.51
N TYR A 22 0.09 -17.13 -3.32
CA TYR A 22 1.48 -17.26 -2.89
C TYR A 22 2.11 -15.88 -2.72
N PRO A 23 2.39 -15.44 -1.48
CA PRO A 23 3.17 -14.24 -1.23
C PRO A 23 4.66 -14.54 -1.36
N LEU A 24 5.34 -13.74 -2.19
CA LEU A 24 6.79 -13.70 -2.35
C LEU A 24 7.29 -12.42 -1.69
N ALA A 25 8.37 -12.52 -0.92
CA ALA A 25 8.94 -11.40 -0.17
C ALA A 25 10.47 -11.44 -0.24
N ASP A 26 11.05 -10.63 -1.12
CA ASP A 26 12.50 -10.48 -1.25
C ASP A 26 12.86 -9.07 -1.72
N TYR A 27 13.86 -8.44 -1.12
CA TYR A 27 14.28 -7.08 -1.48
C TYR A 27 14.74 -6.95 -2.93
N ALA A 28 15.20 -8.03 -3.57
CA ALA A 28 15.50 -8.07 -5.00
C ALA A 28 14.27 -7.87 -5.89
N LEU A 29 13.06 -7.98 -5.35
CA LEU A 29 11.79 -7.70 -6.06
C LEU A 29 11.37 -6.23 -5.94
N THR A 30 12.03 -5.44 -5.09
CA THR A 30 11.71 -4.01 -4.95
C THR A 30 12.07 -3.30 -6.26
N PRO A 31 11.15 -2.53 -6.86
CA PRO A 31 11.48 -1.74 -8.04
C PRO A 31 12.65 -0.79 -7.78
N ASP A 32 13.59 -0.69 -8.72
CA ASP A 32 14.72 0.25 -8.64
C ASP A 32 14.26 1.72 -8.68
N VAL A 33 13.15 1.97 -9.37
CA VAL A 33 12.56 3.30 -9.56
C VAL A 33 11.04 3.20 -9.44
N ALA A 34 10.47 4.04 -8.57
CA ALA A 34 9.03 4.24 -8.44
C ALA A 34 8.63 5.59 -9.03
N ILE A 35 7.62 5.62 -9.91
CA ILE A 35 7.06 6.84 -10.49
C ILE A 35 5.61 6.95 -10.00
N VAL A 36 5.33 8.00 -9.22
CA VAL A 36 4.01 8.26 -8.64
C VAL A 36 3.47 9.57 -9.21
N ASP A 37 2.57 9.47 -10.20
CA ASP A 37 2.00 10.64 -10.88
C ASP A 37 0.47 10.68 -10.67
N PRO A 38 -0.06 11.74 -10.03
CA PRO A 38 -1.48 11.84 -9.70
C PRO A 38 -2.38 11.85 -10.93
N GLN A 39 -1.88 12.22 -12.12
CA GLN A 39 -2.71 12.28 -13.33
C GLN A 39 -3.33 10.91 -13.68
N PHE A 40 -2.65 9.81 -13.34
CA PHE A 40 -3.10 8.45 -13.67
C PHE A 40 -4.15 7.88 -12.70
N VAL A 41 -4.46 8.58 -11.61
CA VAL A 41 -5.49 8.15 -10.64
C VAL A 41 -6.75 9.01 -10.66
N MET A 42 -6.75 10.12 -11.42
CA MET A 42 -7.88 11.08 -11.45
C MET A 42 -9.18 10.50 -12.02
N SER A 43 -9.11 9.45 -12.85
CA SER A 43 -10.26 8.81 -13.47
C SER A 43 -10.72 7.52 -12.75
N VAL A 44 -10.13 7.19 -11.62
CA VAL A 44 -10.47 5.98 -10.86
C VAL A 44 -11.89 6.11 -10.28
N PRO A 45 -12.75 5.09 -10.40
CA PRO A 45 -14.10 5.14 -9.82
C PRO A 45 -14.08 5.36 -8.32
N ALA A 46 -15.06 6.11 -7.79
CA ALA A 46 -15.14 6.45 -6.37
C ALA A 46 -15.11 5.23 -5.43
N SER A 47 -15.75 4.12 -5.82
CA SER A 47 -15.72 2.88 -5.03
C SER A 47 -14.31 2.29 -4.94
N VAL A 48 -13.57 2.28 -6.05
CA VAL A 48 -12.18 1.78 -6.09
C VAL A 48 -11.26 2.72 -5.31
N THR A 49 -11.48 4.03 -5.37
CA THR A 49 -10.76 5.02 -4.56
C THR A 49 -11.00 4.78 -3.07
N ALA A 50 -12.24 4.51 -2.65
CA ALA A 50 -12.56 4.18 -1.27
C ALA A 50 -11.88 2.87 -0.83
N ASP A 51 -12.04 1.78 -1.60
CA ASP A 51 -11.46 0.48 -1.29
C ASP A 51 -9.93 0.55 -1.16
N THR A 52 -9.27 1.20 -2.12
CA THR A 52 -7.80 1.35 -2.10
C THR A 52 -7.33 2.35 -1.04
N GLY A 53 -8.10 3.38 -0.71
CA GLY A 53 -7.77 4.28 0.40
C GLY A 53 -7.86 3.60 1.77
N MET A 54 -8.82 2.69 1.95
CA MET A 54 -8.92 1.86 3.14
C MET A 54 -7.76 0.86 3.25
N ASP A 55 -7.25 0.37 2.12
CA ASP A 55 -6.03 -0.45 2.06
C ASP A 55 -4.80 0.32 2.59
N VAL A 56 -4.63 1.60 2.20
CA VAL A 56 -3.58 2.48 2.76
C VAL A 56 -3.72 2.63 4.27
N LEU A 57 -4.93 2.86 4.76
CA LEU A 57 -5.16 3.03 6.20
C LEU A 57 -4.78 1.76 6.97
N THR A 58 -5.14 0.60 6.42
CA THR A 58 -4.82 -0.70 7.00
C THR A 58 -3.31 -0.91 7.06
N HIS A 59 -2.60 -0.72 5.93
CA HIS A 59 -1.14 -0.82 5.88
C HIS A 59 -0.47 0.13 6.88
N ALA A 60 -0.93 1.37 7.00
CA ALA A 60 -0.33 2.35 7.89
C ALA A 60 -0.51 1.99 9.36
N ILE A 61 -1.73 1.56 9.76
CA ILE A 61 -2.01 1.15 11.14
C ILE A 61 -1.22 -0.12 11.50
N GLU A 62 -1.28 -1.15 10.66
CA GLU A 62 -0.57 -2.42 10.92
C GLU A 62 0.94 -2.23 10.95
N SER A 63 1.49 -1.40 10.07
CA SER A 63 2.92 -1.04 10.08
C SER A 63 3.31 -0.28 11.36
N TYR A 64 2.45 0.61 11.86
CA TYR A 64 2.74 1.37 13.09
C TYR A 64 2.80 0.48 14.33
N VAL A 65 1.90 -0.50 14.44
CA VAL A 65 1.79 -1.41 15.60
C VAL A 65 2.59 -2.70 15.43
N SER A 66 3.24 -2.90 14.28
CA SER A 66 4.04 -4.09 13.98
C SER A 66 5.15 -4.30 15.02
N VAL A 67 5.44 -5.56 15.32
CA VAL A 67 6.62 -5.95 16.12
C VAL A 67 7.94 -5.60 15.45
N MET A 68 7.93 -5.32 14.14
CA MET A 68 9.07 -4.85 13.36
C MET A 68 9.09 -3.32 13.17
N ALA A 69 8.16 -2.59 13.79
CA ALA A 69 8.12 -1.13 13.70
C ALA A 69 9.38 -0.51 14.30
N SER A 70 9.87 0.55 13.67
CA SER A 70 11.02 1.32 14.13
C SER A 70 10.68 2.81 14.15
N ASP A 71 11.55 3.62 14.75
CA ASP A 71 11.37 5.07 14.76
C ASP A 71 11.40 5.68 13.35
N TYR A 72 12.06 5.00 12.39
CA TYR A 72 12.04 5.37 10.97
C TYR A 72 10.68 5.14 10.32
N THR A 73 10.00 4.02 10.61
CA THR A 73 8.74 3.66 9.94
C THR A 73 7.53 4.32 10.57
N ARG A 74 7.53 4.49 11.90
CA ARG A 74 6.38 5.04 12.64
C ARG A 74 5.97 6.44 12.18
N GLY A 75 6.94 7.30 11.89
CA GLY A 75 6.67 8.65 11.38
C GLY A 75 5.94 8.61 10.03
N LEU A 76 6.35 7.72 9.14
CA LEU A 76 5.71 7.52 7.83
C LEU A 76 4.28 6.99 7.97
N SER A 77 4.08 6.01 8.86
CA SER A 77 2.76 5.46 9.15
C SER A 77 1.79 6.52 9.69
N LEU A 78 2.22 7.32 10.68
CA LEU A 78 1.38 8.39 11.24
C LEU A 78 1.03 9.45 10.20
N GLN A 79 1.99 9.82 9.35
CA GLN A 79 1.75 10.78 8.28
C GLN A 79 0.76 10.23 7.25
N ALA A 80 0.86 8.96 6.86
CA ALA A 80 -0.08 8.32 5.96
C ALA A 80 -1.50 8.29 6.55
N ILE A 81 -1.65 7.91 7.83
CA ILE A 81 -2.94 7.92 8.54
C ILE A 81 -3.55 9.32 8.50
N LYS A 82 -2.77 10.35 8.84
CA LYS A 82 -3.23 11.74 8.83
C LYS A 82 -3.73 12.16 7.44
N LEU A 83 -2.97 11.87 6.38
CA LEU A 83 -3.36 12.20 5.01
C LEU A 83 -4.65 11.49 4.60
N VAL A 84 -4.85 10.23 5.00
CA VAL A 84 -6.09 9.50 4.72
C VAL A 84 -7.29 10.24 5.34
N PHE A 85 -7.22 10.60 6.63
CA PHE A 85 -8.32 11.33 7.28
C PHE A 85 -8.53 12.74 6.71
N ASP A 86 -7.46 13.40 6.29
CA ASP A 86 -7.55 14.76 5.74
C ASP A 86 -8.14 14.80 4.32
N TYR A 87 -7.98 13.73 3.52
CA TYR A 87 -8.24 13.78 2.07
C TYR A 87 -9.07 12.66 1.47
N LEU A 88 -9.22 11.47 2.08
CA LEU A 88 -9.86 10.34 1.40
C LEU A 88 -11.36 10.53 1.11
N GLU A 89 -12.08 11.25 1.98
CA GLU A 89 -13.52 11.53 1.80
C GLU A 89 -13.79 12.67 0.79
N LYS A 90 -12.78 13.48 0.47
CA LYS A 90 -12.92 14.70 -0.34
C LYS A 90 -12.79 14.42 -1.83
#